data_AF-A0A2D6G7U7-F1
#
_entry.id   AF-A0A2D6G7U7-F1
#
_cell.length_a   1.000
_cell.length_b   1.000
_cell.length_c   1.000
_cell.angle_alpha   90.00
_cell.angle_beta   90.00
_cell.angle_gamma   90.00
#
_symmetry.space_group_name_H-M   'P 1'
#
loop_
_entity.id
_entity.type
_entity.pdbx_description
1 polymer ?
#
loop_
_entity_poly.entity_id
_entity_poly.type
_entity_poly.pdbx_seq_one_letter_code
_entity_poly.pdbx_strand_id
1 'polypeptide(L)'
;MARTYVDEYGYLRYVESDLLIHRAVARTHIWAPNSEKYTLPFEDYEVHHKDENKMNNEIWNLEVLTEEEHMRRHGYKRNKVKKGRIPIKRW
;
A
#
# COMPACT_ATOMS: atom_id res chain seq x y z
N MET A 1 1.91 20.47 15.47
CA MET A 1 1.64 19.45 14.42
C MET A 1 2.97 19.11 13.79
N ALA A 2 3.27 17.83 13.57
CA ALA A 2 4.47 17.44 12.83
C ALA A 2 4.36 17.97 11.39
N ARG A 3 5.47 18.44 10.82
CA ARG A 3 5.48 18.94 9.45
C ARG A 3 5.58 17.76 8.49
N THR A 4 4.91 17.87 7.35
CA THR A 4 4.85 16.79 6.36
C THR A 4 5.15 17.30 4.97
N TYR A 5 5.67 16.43 4.11
CA TYR A 5 5.91 16.71 2.70
C TYR A 5 5.59 15.47 1.85
N VAL A 6 5.34 15.67 0.55
CA VAL A 6 5.10 14.59 -0.41
C VAL A 6 6.42 14.30 -1.14
N ASP A 7 6.86 13.04 -1.12
CA ASP A 7 8.08 12.62 -1.81
C ASP A 7 7.88 12.46 -3.34
N GLU A 8 8.96 12.17 -4.06
CA GLU A 8 8.93 11.96 -5.52
C GLU A 8 8.04 10.78 -5.95
N TYR A 9 7.73 9.86 -5.03
CA TYR A 9 6.87 8.70 -5.26
C TYR A 9 5.41 8.95 -4.87
N GLY A 10 5.07 10.16 -4.42
CA GLY A 10 3.71 10.56 -4.04
C GLY A 10 3.29 10.13 -2.63
N TYR A 11 4.23 9.78 -1.75
CA TYR A 11 3.93 9.43 -0.36
C TYR A 11 4.18 10.60 0.59
N LEU A 12 3.31 10.71 1.59
CA LEU A 12 3.51 11.65 2.69
C LEU A 12 4.58 11.15 3.67
N ARG A 13 5.51 12.04 4.03
CA ARG A 13 6.60 11.82 4.98
C ARG A 13 6.65 12.89 6.05
N TYR A 14 7.14 12.54 7.23
CA TYR A 14 7.49 13.52 8.26
C TYR A 14 8.77 14.27 7.87
N VAL A 15 8.77 15.59 7.99
CA VAL A 15 9.94 16.43 7.67
C VAL A 15 11.11 16.12 8.62
N GLU A 16 10.83 15.84 9.89
CA GLU A 16 11.87 15.69 10.91
C GLU A 16 12.60 14.34 10.87
N SER A 17 11.92 13.27 10.46
CA SER A 17 12.43 11.89 10.52
C SER A 17 12.49 11.17 9.19
N ASP A 18 11.95 11.80 8.13
CA ASP A 18 11.80 11.22 6.79
C ASP A 18 10.95 9.93 6.74
N LEU A 19 10.23 9.63 7.82
CA LEU A 19 9.40 8.43 7.93
C LEU A 19 8.11 8.57 7.14
N LEU A 20 7.73 7.50 6.45
CA LEU A 20 6.46 7.36 5.75
C LEU A 20 5.29 7.40 6.74
N ILE A 21 4.35 8.32 6.53
CA ILE A 21 3.21 8.53 7.43
C ILE A 21 2.32 7.29 7.47
N HIS A 22 2.00 6.69 6.32
CA HIS A 22 1.17 5.49 6.28
C HIS A 22 1.80 4.32 7.09
N ARG A 23 3.13 4.17 7.06
CA ARG A 23 3.82 3.16 7.88
C ARG A 23 3.73 3.48 9.37
N ALA A 24 3.91 4.74 9.74
CA ALA A 24 3.80 5.17 11.14
C ALA A 24 2.38 4.97 11.70
N VAL A 25 1.34 5.32 10.92
CA VAL A 25 -0.06 5.13 11.27
C VAL A 25 -0.38 3.64 11.38
N ALA A 26 0.01 2.83 10.40
CA ALA A 26 -0.23 1.39 10.43
C ALA A 26 0.48 0.70 11.61
N ARG A 27 1.74 1.07 11.90
CA ARG A 27 2.47 0.54 13.06
C ARG A 27 1.72 0.82 14.36
N THR A 28 1.29 2.06 14.55
CA THR A 28 0.72 2.54 15.82
C THR A 28 -0.72 2.09 16.03
N HIS A 29 -1.53 2.07 14.97
CA HIS A 29 -2.98 1.87 15.09
C HIS A 29 -3.48 0.52 14.58
N ILE A 30 -2.69 -0.21 13.79
CA ILE A 30 -3.10 -1.50 13.21
C ILE A 30 -2.25 -2.63 13.77
N TRP A 31 -0.92 -2.52 13.67
CA TRP A 31 0.00 -3.58 14.06
C TRP A 31 0.17 -3.65 15.58
N ALA A 32 0.60 -2.57 16.24
CA ALA A 32 0.90 -2.59 17.67
C ALA A 32 -0.30 -2.99 18.56
N PRO A 33 -1.54 -2.52 18.31
CA PRO A 33 -2.70 -2.95 19.12
C PRO A 33 -3.11 -4.40 18.87
N ASN A 34 -2.67 -5.00 17.76
CA ASN A 34 -3.01 -6.38 17.39
C ASN A 34 -1.75 -7.22 17.20
N SER A 35 -0.66 -6.92 17.92
CA SER A 35 0.67 -7.53 17.67
C SER A 35 0.64 -9.05 17.79
N GLU A 36 -0.22 -9.61 18.64
CA GLU A 36 -0.41 -11.06 18.80
C GLU A 36 -0.94 -11.75 17.54
N LYS A 37 -1.60 -11.01 16.64
CA LYS A 37 -2.09 -11.53 15.34
C LYS A 37 -0.97 -11.65 14.31
N TYR A 38 0.11 -10.90 14.47
CA TYR A 38 1.20 -10.83 13.50
C TYR A 38 2.36 -11.71 13.96
N THR A 39 2.79 -12.58 13.06
CA THR A 39 3.85 -13.56 13.34
C THR A 39 5.25 -13.02 13.08
N LEU A 40 5.37 -11.90 12.38
CA LEU A 40 6.64 -11.27 12.01
C LEU A 40 6.80 -9.89 12.68
N PRO A 41 8.04 -9.36 12.76
CA PRO A 41 8.28 -7.95 13.03
C PRO A 41 7.56 -7.04 12.03
N PHE A 42 7.16 -5.83 12.44
CA PHE A 42 6.45 -4.87 11.59
C PHE A 42 7.23 -4.50 10.32
N GLU A 43 8.56 -4.51 10.42
CA GLU A 43 9.48 -4.19 9.34
C GLU A 43 9.35 -5.16 8.15
N ASP A 44 8.95 -6.41 8.39
CA ASP A 44 8.76 -7.45 7.38
C ASP A 44 7.35 -7.42 6.75
N TYR A 45 6.49 -6.49 7.17
CA TYR A 45 5.19 -6.26 6.56
C TYR A 45 5.20 -5.05 5.61
N GLU A 46 4.35 -5.15 4.59
CA GLU A 46 4.01 -4.10 3.67
C GLU A 46 2.69 -3.42 4.07
N VAL A 47 2.63 -2.10 3.90
CA VAL A 47 1.43 -1.32 4.19
C VAL A 47 0.78 -0.91 2.88
N HIS A 48 -0.45 -1.39 2.68
CA HIS A 48 -1.22 -1.22 1.46
C HIS A 48 -2.36 -0.21 1.64
N HIS A 49 -2.49 0.72 0.70
CA HIS A 49 -3.64 1.61 0.55
C HIS A 49 -4.74 0.90 -0.25
N LYS A 50 -5.88 0.60 0.38
CA LYS A 50 -7.00 -0.13 -0.23
C LYS A 50 -7.63 0.61 -1.41
N ASP A 51 -7.67 1.94 -1.34
CA ASP A 51 -8.20 2.82 -2.39
C ASP A 51 -7.16 3.24 -3.44
N GLU A 52 -5.91 2.75 -3.33
CA GLU A 52 -4.78 3.11 -4.20
C GLU A 52 -4.39 4.61 -4.16
N ASN A 53 -4.98 5.37 -3.24
CA ASN A 53 -4.67 6.77 -3.01
C ASN A 53 -3.65 6.91 -1.88
N LYS A 54 -2.38 7.14 -2.26
CA LYS A 54 -1.24 7.31 -1.34
C LYS A 54 -1.40 8.46 -0.34
N MET A 55 -2.29 9.42 -0.62
CA MET A 55 -2.57 10.56 0.25
C MET A 55 -3.62 10.25 1.32
N ASN A 56 -4.43 9.19 1.13
CA ASN A 56 -5.43 8.77 2.10
C ASN A 56 -4.79 7.86 3.16
N ASN A 57 -4.30 8.46 4.24
CA ASN A 57 -3.60 7.76 5.33
C ASN A 57 -4.53 7.38 6.49
N GLU A 58 -5.85 7.40 6.28
CA GLU A 58 -6.81 7.01 7.29
C GLU A 58 -6.67 5.52 7.65
N ILE A 59 -6.83 5.17 8.93
CA ILE A 59 -6.64 3.81 9.44
C ILE A 59 -7.47 2.78 8.65
N TRP A 60 -8.71 3.14 8.29
CA TRP A 60 -9.60 2.26 7.53
C TRP A 60 -9.11 1.97 6.11
N ASN A 61 -8.34 2.88 5.52
CA ASN A 61 -7.79 2.75 4.18
C ASN A 61 -6.47 1.97 4.15
N LEU A 62 -5.83 1.78 5.29
CA LEU A 62 -4.58 1.06 5.40
C LEU A 62 -4.80 -0.42 5.75
N GLU A 63 -3.88 -1.26 5.29
CA GLU A 63 -3.82 -2.68 5.61
C GLU A 63 -2.37 -3.13 5.71
N VAL A 64 -2.07 -3.96 6.71
CA VAL A 64 -0.74 -4.55 6.91
C VAL A 64 -0.78 -5.96 6.33
N LEU A 65 0.08 -6.21 5.33
CA LEU A 65 0.14 -7.45 4.56
C LEU A 65 1.57 -7.99 4.55
N THR A 66 1.74 -9.30 4.54
CA THR A 66 3.05 -9.88 4.22
C THR A 66 3.44 -9.55 2.78
N GLU A 67 4.74 -9.61 2.47
CA GLU A 67 5.23 -9.44 1.11
C GLU A 67 4.50 -10.39 0.13
N GLU A 68 4.31 -11.66 0.51
CA GLU A 68 3.59 -12.65 -0.29
C GLU A 68 2.13 -12.23 -0.56
N GLU A 69 1.41 -11.75 0.45
CA GLU A 69 0.02 -11.29 0.30
C GLU A 69 -0.08 -10.04 -0.57
N HIS A 70 0.86 -9.11 -0.39
CA HIS A 70 0.95 -7.89 -1.20
C HIS A 70 1.25 -8.24 -2.66
N MET A 71 2.24 -9.12 -2.91
CA MET A 71 2.56 -9.62 -4.24
C MET A 71 1.39 -10.38 -4.87
N ARG A 72 0.67 -11.21 -4.11
CA ARG A 72 -0.51 -11.93 -4.61
C ARG A 72 -1.57 -10.95 -5.11
N ARG A 73 -1.85 -9.88 -4.36
CA ARG A 73 -2.82 -8.85 -4.75
C ARG A 73 -2.39 -8.07 -5.99
N HIS A 74 -1.12 -7.70 -6.13
CA HIS A 74 -0.60 -7.06 -7.34
C HIS A 74 -0.52 -8.01 -8.54
N GLY A 75 -0.22 -9.28 -8.31
CA GLY A 75 -0.18 -10.33 -9.33
C GLY A 75 -1.52 -10.56 -10.02
N TYR A 76 -2.64 -10.47 -9.29
CA TYR A 76 -3.98 -10.55 -9.88
C TYR A 76 -4.31 -9.40 -10.84
N LYS A 77 -3.67 -8.23 -10.71
CA LYS A 77 -3.87 -7.10 -11.64
C LYS A 77 -3.18 -7.28 -12.99
N ARG A 78 -2.21 -8.20 -13.13
CA ARG A 78 -1.49 -8.43 -14.39
C ARG A 78 -2.22 -9.32 -15.41
N ASN A 79 -3.36 -9.92 -15.07
CA ASN A 79 -4.03 -10.94 -15.90
C ASN A 79 -5.47 -10.62 -16.36
N LYS A 80 -5.77 -9.36 -16.72
CA LYS A 80 -6.99 -9.04 -17.49
C LYS A 80 -6.75 -8.05 -18.63
N VAL A 81 -5.85 -8.41 -19.55
CA VAL A 81 -6.06 -8.03 -20.96
C VAL A 81 -6.20 -9.33 -21.74
N LYS A 82 -7.44 -9.82 -21.88
CA LYS A 82 -7.74 -10.70 -23.01
C LYS A 82 -7.49 -9.85 -24.26
N LYS A 83 -6.36 -10.06 -24.94
CA LYS A 83 -6.18 -9.63 -26.33
C LYS A 83 -7.23 -10.36 -27.16
N GLY A 84 -8.46 -9.84 -27.17
CA GLY A 84 -9.42 -10.14 -28.20
C GLY A 84 -8.79 -9.69 -29.52
N ARG A 85 -8.57 -10.63 -30.43
CA ARG A 85 -8.22 -10.32 -31.81
C ARG A 85 -9.27 -9.34 -32.33
N ILE A 86 -8.87 -8.11 -32.65
CA ILE A 86 -9.71 -7.19 -33.42
C ILE A 86 -9.67 -7.73 -34.85
N PRO A 87 -10.76 -8.27 -35.43
CA PRO A 87 -10.75 -8.58 -36.85
C PRO A 87 -10.71 -7.28 -37.63
N ILE A 88 -9.61 -7.07 -38.37
CA ILE A 88 -9.50 -6.04 -39.40
C ILE A 88 -10.57 -6.32 -40.47
N LYS A 89 -11.64 -5.51 -40.49
CA LYS A 89 -12.54 -5.45 -41.65
C LYS A 89 -11.75 -4.87 -42.82
N ARG A 90 -11.48 -5.71 -43.82
CA ARG A 90 -11.05 -5.28 -45.16
C ARG A 90 -12.33 -5.09 -45.98
N TRP A 91 -12.57 -3.83 -46.34
CA TRP A 91 -13.48 -3.27 -47.36
C TRP A 91 -14.95 -3.67 -47.28
#